data_AF-A0A7V2T8C5-F1
#
_entry.id   AF-A0A7V2T8C5-F1
#
_cell.length_a   1.000
_cell.length_b   1.000
_cell.length_c   1.000
_cell.angle_alpha   90.00
_cell.angle_beta   90.00
_cell.angle_gamma   90.00
#
_symmetry.space_group_name_H-M   'P 1'
#
loop_
_entity.id
_entity.type
_entity.pdbx_description
1 polymer ?
#
loop_
_entity_poly.entity_id
_entity_poly.type
_entity_poly.pdbx_seq_one_letter_code
_entity_poly.pdbx_strand_id
1 'polypeptide(L)'
;IDLVDGEGRRVEPRAYGPRANGKEEATANRPLPVVREADCVGCRLCYNVCPVDGCIEMVEVPSGRPSVTWAELTAARPEVGTDWEAMKRYREENGIDIH
;
A
#
# COMPACT_ATOMS: atom_id res chain seq x y z
N ILE A 1 3.99 3.77 -4.49
CA ILE A 1 4.41 5.08 -3.94
C ILE A 1 5.01 5.87 -5.09
N ASP A 2 4.62 7.12 -5.24
CA ASP A 2 5.19 8.03 -6.22
C ASP A 2 5.94 9.16 -5.52
N LEU A 3 6.84 9.82 -6.26
CA LEU A 3 7.42 11.08 -5.83
C LEU A 3 6.59 12.22 -6.44
N VAL A 4 6.17 13.17 -5.62
CA VAL A 4 5.33 14.30 -6.02
C VAL A 4 6.04 15.61 -5.71
N ASP A 5 6.17 16.51 -6.69
CA ASP A 5 6.84 17.79 -6.52
C ASP A 5 5.98 18.83 -5.77
N GLY A 6 6.54 20.02 -5.53
CA GLY A 6 5.84 21.11 -4.83
C GLY A 6 4.60 21.67 -5.56
N GLU A 7 4.41 21.33 -6.84
CA GLU A 7 3.22 21.67 -7.62
C GLU A 7 2.19 20.53 -7.63
N GLY A 8 2.45 19.43 -6.93
CA GLY A 8 1.55 18.27 -6.88
C GLY A 8 1.69 17.32 -8.08
N ARG A 9 2.72 17.49 -8.92
CA ARG A 9 2.93 16.65 -10.11
C ARG A 9 3.78 15.44 -9.78
N ARG A 10 3.45 14.30 -10.39
CA ARG A 10 4.29 13.09 -10.34
C ARG A 10 5.63 13.34 -11.02
N VAL A 11 6.71 13.02 -10.31
CA VAL A 11 8.07 13.07 -10.84
C VAL A 11 8.38 11.76 -11.54
N GLU A 12 8.64 11.83 -12.84
CA GLU A 12 9.00 10.64 -13.62
C GLU A 12 10.37 10.09 -13.20
N PRO A 13 10.57 8.77 -13.24
CA PRO A 13 11.88 8.17 -13.01
C PRO A 13 12.94 8.79 -13.94
N ARG A 14 14.09 9.17 -13.37
CA ARG A 14 15.21 9.82 -14.08
C ARG A 14 14.94 11.24 -14.60
N ALA A 15 13.84 11.89 -14.19
CA ALA A 15 13.60 13.30 -14.49
C ALA A 15 14.55 14.26 -13.74
N TYR A 16 15.19 13.78 -12.67
CA TYR A 16 16.19 14.53 -11.92
C TYR A 16 17.54 14.56 -12.66
N GLY A 17 18.06 15.77 -12.90
CA GLY A 17 19.38 15.96 -13.48
C GLY A 17 20.48 15.39 -12.56
N PRO A 18 21.48 14.66 -13.08
CA PRO A 18 22.56 14.06 -12.26
C PRO A 18 23.35 15.06 -11.39
N ARG A 19 23.26 16.37 -11.70
CA ARG A 19 23.92 17.47 -10.98
C ARG A 19 23.04 18.17 -9.96
N ALA A 20 21.78 17.77 -9.82
CA ALA A 20 20.86 18.44 -8.91
C ALA A 20 21.07 18.05 -7.42
N ASN A 21 22.18 17.38 -7.13
CA ASN A 21 22.58 16.84 -5.83
C ASN A 21 23.16 17.88 -4.87
N GLY A 22 22.97 19.17 -5.17
CA GLY A 22 23.25 20.26 -4.26
C GLY A 22 22.31 20.24 -3.06
N LYS A 23 22.85 20.45 -1.86
CA LYS A 23 22.09 20.51 -0.60
C LYS A 23 20.92 21.50 -0.67
N GLU A 24 21.08 22.64 -1.36
CA GLU A 24 20.04 23.67 -1.50
C GLU A 24 18.90 23.24 -2.43
N GLU A 25 19.22 22.70 -3.60
CA GLU A 25 18.23 22.19 -4.58
C GLU A 25 17.47 20.97 -4.01
N ALA A 26 18.16 20.16 -3.21
CA ALA A 26 17.60 19.04 -2.48
C ALA A 26 16.71 19.46 -1.29
N THR A 27 16.65 20.73 -0.88
CA THR A 27 15.80 21.21 0.24
C THR A 27 14.71 22.18 -0.18
N ALA A 28 14.87 22.93 -1.28
CA ALA A 28 13.91 23.95 -1.69
C ALA A 28 12.68 23.37 -2.43
N ASN A 29 12.85 22.28 -3.19
CA ASN A 29 11.80 21.68 -4.04
C ASN A 29 11.80 20.15 -3.99
N ARG A 30 12.13 19.54 -2.84
CA ARG A 30 12.24 18.08 -2.73
C ARG A 30 10.88 17.41 -2.97
N PRO A 31 10.77 16.50 -3.95
CA PRO A 31 9.58 15.71 -4.11
C PRO A 31 9.28 14.87 -2.86
N LEU A 32 8.03 14.80 -2.45
CA LEU A 32 7.59 14.01 -1.31
C LEU A 32 7.05 12.66 -1.77
N PRO A 33 7.28 11.59 -0.99
CA PRO A 33 6.66 10.30 -1.24
C PRO A 33 5.15 10.37 -0.98
N VAL A 34 4.34 9.94 -1.94
CA VAL A 34 2.88 9.84 -1.82
C VAL A 34 2.47 8.39 -2.04
N VAL A 35 1.73 7.83 -1.07
CA VAL A 35 1.17 6.48 -1.17
C VAL A 35 0.05 6.48 -2.20
N ARG A 36 0.08 5.50 -3.11
CA ARG A 36 -1.03 5.23 -4.02
C ARG A 36 -1.98 4.30 -3.29
N GLU A 37 -3.02 4.85 -2.67
CA GLU A 37 -3.92 4.09 -1.79
C GLU A 37 -4.55 2.89 -2.51
N ALA A 38 -4.90 3.05 -3.80
CA ALA A 38 -5.46 1.97 -4.61
C ALA A 38 -4.52 0.76 -4.81
N ASP A 39 -3.20 0.93 -4.64
CA ASP A 39 -2.21 -0.15 -4.79
C ASP A 39 -1.56 -0.52 -3.46
N CYS A 40 -1.99 0.11 -2.36
CA CYS A 40 -1.40 -0.11 -1.05
C CYS A 40 -1.95 -1.40 -0.42
N VAL A 41 -1.12 -2.45 -0.36
CA VAL A 41 -1.49 -3.72 0.28
C VAL A 41 -1.16 -3.79 1.77
N GLY A 42 -0.76 -2.68 2.40
CA GLY A 42 -0.44 -2.63 3.82
C GLY A 42 0.84 -3.38 4.25
N CYS A 43 1.77 -3.68 3.33
CA CYS A 43 2.97 -4.48 3.61
C CYS A 43 4.01 -3.82 4.54
N ARG A 44 3.86 -2.52 4.85
CA ARG A 44 4.77 -1.70 5.68
C ARG A 44 6.20 -1.54 5.13
N LEU A 45 6.52 -2.02 3.92
CA LEU A 45 7.88 -1.91 3.38
C LEU A 45 8.34 -0.45 3.24
N CYS A 46 7.48 0.44 2.71
CA CYS A 46 7.80 1.85 2.51
C CYS A 46 8.11 2.58 3.82
N TYR A 47 7.33 2.34 4.87
CA TYR A 47 7.55 2.90 6.21
C TYR A 47 8.92 2.49 6.77
N ASN A 48 9.26 1.20 6.67
CA ASN A 48 10.48 0.67 7.27
C ASN A 48 11.77 1.13 6.57
N VAL A 49 11.71 1.38 5.25
CA VAL A 49 12.90 1.73 4.45
C VAL A 49 13.13 3.24 4.33
N CYS A 50 12.17 4.06 4.74
CA CYS A 50 12.30 5.50 4.64
C CYS A 50 13.37 6.01 5.62
N PRO A 51 14.40 6.74 5.16
CA PRO A 51 15.48 7.23 6.02
C PRO A 51 15.11 8.53 6.78
N VAL A 52 13.90 9.06 6.57
CA VAL A 52 13.44 10.30 7.18
C VAL A 52 12.41 9.96 8.25
N ASP A 53 12.72 10.32 9.49
CA ASP A 53 11.84 10.09 10.64
C ASP A 53 10.49 10.78 10.45
N GLY A 54 9.41 10.05 10.72
CA GLY A 54 8.04 10.56 10.62
C GLY A 54 7.59 10.92 9.19
N CYS A 55 8.33 10.54 8.16
CA CYS A 55 7.97 10.85 6.77
C CYS A 55 6.77 10.05 6.26
N ILE A 56 6.57 8.82 6.76
CA ILE A 56 5.48 7.94 6.38
C ILE A 56 4.82 7.45 7.66
N GLU A 57 3.49 7.45 7.71
CA GLU A 57 2.71 6.94 8.82
C GLU A 57 1.90 5.73 8.36
N MET A 58 1.81 4.71 9.21
CA MET A 58 0.91 3.58 8.99
C MET A 58 -0.39 3.85 9.74
N VAL A 59 -1.47 4.01 9.00
CA VAL A 59 -2.81 4.21 9.56
C VAL A 59 -3.63 2.92 9.44
N GLU A 60 -4.48 2.66 10.43
CA GLU A 60 -5.39 1.52 10.38
C GLU A 60 -6.59 1.86 9.50
N VAL A 61 -6.88 0.98 8.53
CA VAL A 61 -8.06 1.09 7.67
C VAL A 61 -9.09 0.05 8.10
N PRO A 62 -10.32 0.43 8.45
CA PRO A 62 -11.36 -0.52 8.81
C PRO A 62 -11.62 -1.52 7.69
N SER A 63 -11.62 -2.80 8.03
CA SER A 63 -11.86 -3.88 7.05
C SER A 63 -13.31 -3.93 6.54
N GLY A 64 -14.24 -3.25 7.21
CA GLY A 64 -15.66 -3.27 6.88
C GLY A 64 -16.37 -4.61 7.10
N ARG A 65 -15.66 -5.63 7.60
CA ARG A 65 -16.16 -7.01 7.76
C ARG A 65 -15.94 -7.56 9.17
N PRO A 66 -16.83 -8.44 9.66
CA PRO A 66 -16.59 -9.16 10.90
C PRO A 66 -15.28 -9.95 10.85
N SER A 67 -14.56 -9.99 11.97
CA SER A 67 -13.42 -10.90 12.12
C SER A 67 -13.91 -12.34 12.14
N VAL A 68 -13.22 -13.21 11.43
CA VAL A 68 -13.42 -14.67 11.47
C VAL A 68 -12.06 -15.33 11.48
N THR A 69 -11.90 -16.37 12.31
CA THR A 69 -10.69 -17.20 12.29
C THR A 69 -10.75 -18.22 11.16
N TRP A 70 -9.59 -18.72 10.75
CA TRP A 70 -9.52 -19.79 9.77
C TRP A 70 -10.27 -21.06 10.24
N ALA A 71 -10.21 -21.38 11.53
CA ALA A 71 -10.87 -22.54 12.11
C ALA A 71 -12.40 -22.43 12.05
N GLU A 72 -12.96 -21.26 12.41
CA GLU A 72 -14.40 -21.00 12.30
C GLU A 72 -14.89 -21.08 10.85
N LEU A 73 -14.15 -20.45 9.92
CA LEU A 73 -14.51 -20.44 8.51
C LEU A 73 -14.53 -21.84 7.92
N THR A 74 -13.48 -22.64 8.15
CA THR A 74 -13.39 -23.99 7.59
C THR A 74 -14.29 -25.01 8.30
N ALA A 75 -14.71 -24.76 9.54
CA ALA A 75 -15.76 -25.54 10.19
C ALA A 75 -17.15 -25.26 9.59
N ALA A 76 -17.46 -23.99 9.31
CA ALA A 76 -18.73 -23.58 8.73
C ALA A 76 -18.84 -23.83 7.21
N ARG A 77 -17.71 -23.72 6.50
CA ARG A 77 -17.58 -23.87 5.04
C ARG A 77 -16.31 -24.67 4.67
N PRO A 78 -16.29 -26.00 4.88
CA PRO A 78 -15.12 -26.84 4.62
C PRO A 78 -14.59 -26.73 3.18
N GLU A 79 -15.46 -26.45 2.22
CA GLU A 79 -15.11 -26.26 0.81
C GLU A 79 -14.15 -25.08 0.61
N VAL A 80 -14.22 -24.04 1.45
CA VAL A 80 -13.30 -22.89 1.35
C VAL A 80 -11.86 -23.30 1.62
N GLY A 81 -11.63 -24.33 2.44
CA GLY A 81 -10.29 -24.84 2.75
C GLY A 81 -9.72 -25.82 1.71
N THR A 82 -10.54 -26.32 0.79
CA THR A 82 -10.18 -27.46 -0.08
C THR A 82 -10.45 -27.23 -1.57
N ASP A 83 -11.27 -26.24 -1.92
CA ASP A 83 -11.63 -25.89 -3.31
C ASP A 83 -11.36 -24.40 -3.59
N TRP A 84 -10.60 -24.15 -4.65
CA TRP A 84 -10.27 -22.81 -5.11
C TRP A 84 -11.49 -22.02 -5.60
N GLU A 85 -12.43 -22.66 -6.29
CA GLU A 85 -13.64 -21.98 -6.79
C GLU A 85 -14.56 -21.57 -5.64
N ALA A 86 -14.64 -22.40 -4.60
CA ALA A 86 -15.34 -22.05 -3.38
C ALA A 86 -14.67 -20.88 -2.63
N MET A 87 -13.35 -20.85 -2.55
CA MET A 87 -12.59 -19.74 -1.97
C MET A 87 -12.79 -18.44 -2.77
N LYS A 88 -12.76 -18.48 -4.12
CA LYS A 88 -13.02 -17.30 -4.95
C LYS A 88 -14.42 -16.74 -4.69
N ARG A 89 -15.45 -17.58 -4.69
CA ARG A 89 -16.82 -17.18 -4.36
C ARG A 89 -16.93 -16.58 -2.97
N TYR A 90 -16.27 -17.17 -1.97
CA TYR A 90 -16.22 -16.60 -0.61
C TYR A 90 -15.61 -15.20 -0.60
N ARG A 91 -14.52 -14.98 -1.34
CA ARG A 91 -13.88 -13.66 -1.45
C ARG A 91 -14.81 -12.64 -2.09
N GLU A 92 -15.46 -12.99 -3.19
CA GLU A 92 -16.44 -12.13 -3.88
C GLU A 92 -17.62 -11.78 -2.96
N GLU A 93 -18.23 -12.77 -2.29
CA GLU A 93 -19.33 -12.58 -1.33
C GLU A 93 -18.96 -11.63 -0.18
N ASN A 94 -17.69 -11.61 0.22
CA ASN A 94 -17.19 -10.82 1.35
C ASN A 94 -16.42 -9.56 0.91
N GLY A 95 -16.45 -9.20 -0.38
CA GLY A 95 -15.77 -8.01 -0.91
C GLY A 95 -14.26 -8.02 -0.68
N ILE A 96 -13.63 -9.19 -0.70
CA ILE A 96 -12.18 -9.36 -0.50
C ILE A 96 -11.49 -9.26 -1.85
N ASP A 97 -10.99 -8.07 -2.17
CA ASP A 97 -10.15 -7.86 -3.34
C ASP A 97 -8.67 -8.17 -3.00
N ILE A 98 -7.98 -8.85 -3.92
CA ILE A 98 -6.56 -9.18 -3.81
C ILE A 98 -5.92 -8.76 -5.13
N HIS A 99 -5.18 -7.65 -5.09
CA HIS A 99 -4.44 -7.08 -6.23
C HIS A 99 -3.09 -7.78 -6.47
#